data_AF-A0A3R8N3D5-F1
#
_entry.id   AF-A0A3R8N3D5-F1
#
_cell.length_a   1.000
_cell.length_b   1.000
_cell.length_c   1.000
_cell.angle_alpha   90.00
_cell.angle_beta   90.00
_cell.angle_gamma   90.00
#
_symmetry.space_group_name_H-M   'P 1'
#
loop_
_entity.id
_entity.type
_entity.pdbx_description
1 polymer ?
#
loop_
_entity_poly.entity_id
_entity_poly.type
_entity_poly.pdbx_seq_one_letter_code
_entity_poly.pdbx_strand_id
1 'polypeptide(L)'
;LTLMDGFESKGNVVVVAATNRIEDVDPALLRPGRFDLQIPFPMPSERDRLGILQVQAHSLSIEGELPLEDIARRTEGWSGAEVCAIWTEAAL
;
A
#
# COMPACT_ATOMS: atom_id res chain seq x y z
N LEU A 1 -13.93 4.51 -22.29
CA LEU A 1 -13.87 5.84 -21.64
C LEU A 1 -15.25 6.46 -21.37
N THR A 2 -16.27 6.23 -22.20
CA THR A 2 -17.63 6.82 -22.08
C THR A 2 -18.46 6.41 -20.85
N LEU A 3 -17.98 5.50 -19.99
CA LEU A 3 -18.70 5.08 -18.78
C LEU A 3 -18.35 5.93 -17.54
N MET A 4 -17.22 6.65 -17.57
CA MET A 4 -16.84 7.61 -16.52
C MET A 4 -17.40 9.02 -16.81
N ASP A 5 -17.60 9.33 -18.10
CA ASP A 5 -18.23 10.55 -18.57
C ASP A 5 -19.74 10.33 -18.71
N GLY A 6 -20.52 10.74 -17.70
CA GLY A 6 -21.97 10.59 -17.75
C GLY A 6 -22.58 9.92 -16.53
N PHE A 7 -21.91 9.97 -15.36
CA PHE A 7 -22.62 9.82 -14.09
C PHE A 7 -23.60 11.00 -13.93
N GLU A 8 -24.76 10.92 -14.61
CA GLU A 8 -25.95 11.65 -14.20
C GLU A 8 -26.33 11.17 -12.80
N SER A 9 -25.80 11.85 -11.77
CA SER A 9 -26.20 12.02 -10.37
C SER A 9 -27.03 10.95 -9.61
N LYS A 10 -27.23 9.74 -10.14
CA LYS A 10 -28.17 8.73 -9.62
C LYS A 10 -27.50 7.64 -8.79
N GLY A 11 -26.19 7.70 -8.59
CA GLY A 11 -25.46 6.74 -7.75
C GLY A 11 -24.25 7.35 -7.06
N ASN A 12 -24.06 7.04 -5.77
CA ASN A 12 -22.87 7.36 -4.99
C ASN A 12 -21.78 6.30 -5.26
N VAL A 13 -21.17 6.34 -6.44
CA VAL A 13 -20.11 5.40 -6.83
C VAL A 13 -18.75 6.06 -6.67
N VAL A 14 -17.82 5.38 -6.00
CA VAL A 14 -16.40 5.77 -5.92
C VAL A 14 -15.59 4.75 -6.71
N VAL A 15 -14.76 5.22 -7.63
CA VAL A 15 -13.87 4.37 -8.42
C VAL A 15 -12.44 4.53 -7.91
N VAL A 16 -11.81 3.41 -7.54
CA VAL A 16 -10.40 3.35 -7.14
C VAL A 16 -9.65 2.51 -8.17
N ALA A 17 -8.54 3.05 -8.67
CA ALA A 17 -7.63 2.36 -9.58
C ALA A 17 -6.23 2.33 -8.98
N ALA A 18 -5.46 1.29 -9.29
CA ALA A 18 -4.08 1.14 -8.88
C ALA A 18 -3.22 0.77 -10.10
N THR A 19 -2.05 1.40 -10.23
CA THR A 19 -1.08 1.10 -11.28
C THR A 19 0.34 1.28 -10.73
N ASN A 20 1.26 0.44 -11.19
CA ASN A 20 2.70 0.61 -10.93
C ASN A 20 3.40 1.43 -12.03
N ARG A 21 2.67 1.80 -13.09
CA ARG A 21 3.17 2.50 -14.27
C ARG A 21 2.18 3.60 -14.66
N ILE A 22 2.30 4.76 -14.01
CA ILE A 22 1.40 5.90 -14.25
C ILE A 22 1.61 6.48 -15.65
N GLU A 23 2.82 6.34 -16.20
CA GLU A 23 3.21 6.78 -17.53
C GLU A 23 2.54 6.00 -18.67
N ASP A 24 2.08 4.78 -18.40
CA ASP A 24 1.33 3.95 -19.36
C ASP A 24 -0.17 4.25 -19.36
N VAL A 25 -0.66 5.02 -18.38
CA VAL A 25 -2.09 5.36 -18.26
C VAL A 25 -2.46 6.39 -19.33
N ASP A 26 -3.56 6.13 -20.04
CA ASP A 26 -4.11 7.07 -21.02
C ASP A 26 -4.33 8.46 -20.36
N PRO A 27 -3.66 9.53 -20.85
CA PRO A 27 -3.81 10.88 -20.31
C PRO A 27 -5.24 11.39 -20.26
N ALA A 28 -6.15 10.84 -21.08
CA ALA A 28 -7.58 11.20 -21.04
C ALA A 28 -8.26 10.78 -19.72
N LEU A 29 -7.77 9.72 -19.06
CA LEU A 29 -8.30 9.24 -17.77
C LEU A 29 -7.85 10.10 -16.58
N LEU A 30 -6.77 10.87 -16.73
CA LEU A 30 -6.22 11.74 -15.69
C LEU A 30 -6.80 13.16 -15.73
N ARG A 31 -7.74 13.42 -16.64
CA ARG A 31 -8.41 14.72 -16.76
C ARG A 31 -9.49 14.86 -15.68
N PRO A 32 -9.79 16.10 -15.24
CA PRO A 32 -10.88 16.39 -14.32
C PRO A 32 -12.20 15.68 -14.70
N GLY A 33 -12.91 15.16 -13.70
CA GLY A 33 -14.14 14.38 -13.82
C GLY A 33 -13.92 12.86 -13.98
N ARG A 34 -12.68 12.36 -13.87
CA ARG A 34 -12.35 10.92 -13.96
C ARG A 34 -11.47 10.49 -12.78
N PHE A 35 -10.19 10.19 -12.98
CA PHE A 35 -9.24 9.96 -11.89
C PHE A 35 -8.62 11.28 -11.44
N ASP A 36 -9.40 12.04 -10.71
CA ASP A 36 -9.03 13.39 -10.26
C ASP A 36 -7.97 13.37 -9.16
N LEU A 37 -8.02 12.35 -8.30
CA LEU A 37 -7.09 12.18 -7.18
C LEU A 37 -6.02 11.16 -7.52
N GLN A 38 -4.77 11.60 -7.49
CA GLN A 38 -3.59 10.75 -7.62
C GLN A 38 -2.88 10.68 -6.27
N ILE A 39 -2.77 9.47 -5.72
CA ILE A 39 -2.10 9.21 -4.44
C ILE A 39 -0.86 8.36 -4.72
N PRO A 40 0.35 8.93 -4.64
CA PRO A 40 1.57 8.15 -4.80
C PRO A 40 1.78 7.24 -3.58
N PHE A 41 2.23 6.01 -3.81
CA PHE A 41 2.60 5.06 -2.78
C PHE A 41 4.13 4.83 -2.83
N PRO A 42 4.92 5.62 -2.07
CA PRO A 42 6.37 5.41 -1.99
C PRO A 42 6.72 4.17 -1.18
N MET A 43 8.00 3.79 -1.22
CA MET A 43 8.53 2.78 -0.30
C MET A 43 8.33 3.22 1.16
N PRO A 44 8.01 2.30 2.08
CA PRO A 44 7.71 2.64 3.46
C PRO A 44 8.96 3.22 4.15
N SER A 45 8.76 4.26 4.96
CA SER A 45 9.80 4.77 5.86
C SER A 45 10.08 3.76 6.98
N GLU A 46 11.16 3.97 7.75
CA GLU A 46 11.44 3.15 8.94
C GLU A 46 10.25 3.10 9.91
N ARG A 47 9.59 4.24 10.12
CA ARG A 47 8.40 4.34 10.97
C ARG A 47 7.22 3.53 10.41
N ASP A 48 7.03 3.56 9.09
CA ASP A 48 5.97 2.79 8.45
C ASP A 48 6.24 1.29 8.54
N ARG A 49 7.50 0.88 8.32
CA ARG A 49 7.93 -0.52 8.49
C ARG A 49 7.72 -1.00 9.93
N LEU A 50 8.07 -0.19 10.93
CA LEU A 50 7.79 -0.48 12.33
C LEU A 50 6.28 -0.67 12.57
N GLY A 51 5.43 0.19 12.02
CA GLY A 51 3.98 0.06 12.12
C GLY A 51 3.44 -1.23 11.49
N ILE A 52 3.95 -1.60 10.31
CA ILE A 52 3.60 -2.86 9.63
C ILE A 52 3.98 -4.06 10.52
N LEU A 53 5.22 -4.08 11.03
CA LEU A 53 5.72 -5.13 11.90
C LEU A 53 4.87 -5.26 13.18
N GLN A 54 4.50 -4.15 13.81
CA GLN A 54 3.65 -4.14 15.01
C GLN A 54 2.26 -4.72 14.76
N VAL A 55 1.59 -4.29 13.67
CA VAL A 55 0.24 -4.79 13.33
C VAL A 55 0.27 -6.31 13.12
N GLN A 56 1.30 -6.83 12.48
CA GLN A 56 1.39 -8.26 12.19
C GLN A 56 1.84 -9.08 13.40
N ALA A 57 2.72 -8.53 14.25
CA ALA A 57 3.15 -9.18 15.47
C ALA A 57 1.98 -9.57 16.38
N HIS A 58 0.88 -8.80 16.37
CA HIS A 58 -0.35 -9.14 17.11
C HIS A 58 -0.99 -10.48 16.71
N SER A 59 -0.70 -10.99 15.52
CA SER A 59 -1.23 -12.27 15.03
C SER A 59 -0.32 -13.47 15.32
N LEU A 60 0.89 -13.25 15.85
CA LEU A 60 1.88 -14.28 16.07
C LEU A 60 1.80 -14.86 17.49
N SER A 61 1.99 -16.17 17.61
CA SER A 61 2.28 -16.81 18.90
C SER A 61 3.78 -16.77 19.12
N ILE A 62 4.24 -15.95 20.06
CA ILE A 62 5.66 -15.72 20.33
C ILE A 62 5.99 -16.06 21.78
N GLU A 63 7.24 -16.48 22.00
CA GLU A 63 7.84 -16.53 23.33
C GLU A 63 8.84 -15.36 23.46
N GLY A 64 8.60 -14.45 24.40
CA GLY A 64 9.45 -13.29 24.64
C GLY A 64 9.08 -12.05 23.82
N GLU A 65 10.02 -11.11 23.72
CA GLU A 65 9.86 -9.83 23.02
C GLU A 65 10.49 -9.89 21.62
N LEU A 66 9.79 -9.33 20.63
CA LEU A 66 10.31 -9.20 19.26
C LEU A 66 11.13 -7.92 19.11
N PRO A 67 12.29 -7.95 18.43
CA PRO A 67 13.14 -6.78 18.23
C PRO A 67 12.65 -5.89 17.06
N LEU A 68 11.40 -5.42 17.14
CA LEU A 68 10.72 -4.75 16.02
C LEU A 68 11.45 -3.50 15.50
N GLU A 69 12.01 -2.68 16.40
CA GLU A 69 12.75 -1.46 16.06
C GLU A 69 14.09 -1.76 15.37
N ASP A 70 14.74 -2.88 15.71
CA ASP A 70 15.95 -3.32 15.01
C ASP A 70 15.63 -3.82 13.61
N ILE A 71 14.56 -4.61 13.48
CA ILE A 71 14.09 -5.12 12.18
C ILE A 71 13.70 -3.95 11.27
N ALA A 72 12.95 -2.96 11.77
CA ALA A 72 12.54 -1.80 10.98
C ALA A 72 13.73 -0.99 10.43
N ARG A 73 14.79 -0.82 11.24
CA ARG A 73 16.05 -0.16 10.82
C ARG A 73 16.82 -0.97 9.79
N ARG A 74 16.86 -2.29 9.92
CA ARG A 74 17.65 -3.17 9.04
C ARG A 74 16.98 -3.52 7.71
N THR A 75 15.69 -3.22 7.58
CA THR A 75 14.88 -3.49 6.37
C THR A 75 14.71 -2.24 5.50
N GLU A 76 15.73 -1.37 5.46
CA GLU A 76 15.72 -0.21 4.57
C GLU A 76 15.57 -0.64 3.10
N GLY A 77 14.69 0.06 2.38
CA GLY A 77 14.40 -0.25 0.97
C GLY A 77 13.48 -1.45 0.76
N TRP A 78 12.97 -2.08 1.82
CA TRP A 78 11.99 -3.16 1.69
C TRP A 78 10.59 -2.60 1.48
N SER A 79 9.83 -3.26 0.61
CA SER A 79 8.41 -3.04 0.41
C SER A 79 7.63 -3.55 1.61
N GLY A 80 6.37 -3.11 1.75
CA GLY A 80 5.50 -3.62 2.80
C GLY A 80 5.37 -5.15 2.75
N ALA A 81 5.31 -5.74 1.54
CA ALA A 81 5.23 -7.19 1.38
C ALA A 81 6.48 -7.93 1.87
N GLU A 82 7.68 -7.41 1.61
CA GLU A 82 8.94 -8.00 2.09
C GLU A 82 9.05 -7.91 3.63
N VAL A 83 8.66 -6.76 4.20
CA VAL A 83 8.59 -6.59 5.67
C VAL A 83 7.65 -7.62 6.28
N CYS A 84 6.49 -7.88 5.66
CA CYS A 84 5.55 -8.90 6.10
C CYS A 84 6.12 -10.32 6.03
N ALA A 85 6.89 -10.63 4.99
CA ALA A 85 7.40 -11.97 4.73
C ALA A 85 8.37 -12.46 5.81
N ILE A 86 9.01 -11.53 6.56
CA ILE A 86 9.97 -11.89 7.61
C ILE A 86 9.38 -12.84 8.65
N TRP A 87 8.08 -12.71 8.96
CA TRP A 87 7.41 -13.56 9.95
C TRP A 87 7.17 -14.97 9.43
N THR A 88 6.84 -15.09 8.14
CA THR A 88 6.71 -16.40 7.49
C THR A 88 8.06 -17.11 7.49
N GLU A 89 9.14 -16.41 7.14
CA GLU A 89 10.49 -16.98 7.14
C GLU A 89 11.00 -17.32 8.55
N ALA A 90 10.66 -16.52 9.56
CA ALA A 90 11.07 -16.77 10.95
C ALA A 90 10.32 -17.95 11.61
N ALA A 91 9.18 -18.36 11.05
CA ALA A 91 8.36 -19.46 11.56
C ALA A 91 8.69 -20.82 10.91
N LEU A 92 9.56 -20.84 9.90
CA LEU A 92 10.11 -22.06 9.28
C LEU A 92 11.21 -22.68 10.15
#